data_AF-A0AAV9CXF2-F1
#
_entry.id   AF-A0AAV9CXF2-F1
#
_cell.length_a   1.000
_cell.length_b   1.000
_cell.length_c   1.000
_cell.angle_alpha   90.00
_cell.angle_beta   90.00
_cell.angle_gamma   90.00
#
_symmetry.space_group_name_H-M   'P 1'
#
loop_
_entity.id
_entity.type
_entity.pdbx_description
1 polymer ?
#
loop_
_entity_poly.entity_id
_entity_poly.type
_entity_poly.pdbx_seq_one_letter_code
_entity_poly.pdbx_strand_id
1 'polypeptide(L)'
;MELYMSFGWSEDDIVSAFKKQPQIMAISKDKITRMMDFFLNESRWGLSFVSRYPNMLLFSLEKTIIPRYSVTRVLMSHGLLKRDVNLHTVFHMKEEKFLEKYVIKYQEKFLK
;
A
#
# COMPACT_ATOMS: atom_id res chain seq x y z
N MET A 1 -7.31 -5.80 19.12
CA MET A 1 -6.13 -4.92 19.22
C MET A 1 -4.83 -5.72 19.25
N GLU A 2 -4.78 -6.83 19.99
CA GLU A 2 -3.63 -7.76 20.06
C GLU A 2 -2.94 -8.05 18.72
N LEU A 3 -3.71 -8.29 17.65
CA LEU A 3 -3.15 -8.53 16.32
C LEU A 3 -2.28 -7.37 15.81
N TYR A 4 -2.69 -6.11 16.01
CA TYR A 4 -1.87 -4.97 15.59
C TYR A 4 -0.64 -4.81 16.50
N MET A 5 -0.79 -5.11 17.79
CA MET A 5 0.31 -5.09 18.75
C MET A 5 1.37 -6.14 18.45
N SER A 6 1.00 -7.33 17.94
CA SER A 6 1.97 -8.34 17.50
C SER A 6 2.82 -7.88 16.31
N PHE A 7 2.35 -6.86 15.57
CA PHE A 7 3.11 -6.18 14.53
C PHE A 7 3.83 -4.92 15.04
N GLY A 8 3.90 -4.71 16.36
CA GLY A 8 4.65 -3.62 16.97
C GLY A 8 3.94 -2.26 17.02
N TRP A 9 2.63 -2.20 16.74
CA TRP A 9 1.87 -0.97 16.96
C TRP A 9 1.59 -0.76 18.45
N SER A 10 1.72 0.49 18.90
CA SER A 10 1.28 0.89 20.24
C SER A 10 -0.25 0.96 20.32
N GLU A 11 -0.80 1.01 21.53
CA GLU A 11 -2.24 1.25 21.72
C GLU A 11 -2.67 2.58 21.08
N ASP A 12 -1.87 3.63 21.21
CA ASP A 12 -2.12 4.93 20.60
C ASP A 12 -2.15 4.88 19.06
N ASP A 13 -1.25 4.11 18.43
CA ASP A 13 -1.27 3.89 16.97
C ASP A 13 -2.59 3.24 16.54
N ILE A 14 -3.02 2.22 17.29
CA ILE A 14 -4.24 1.46 17.00
C ILE A 14 -5.48 2.35 17.16
N VAL A 15 -5.58 3.08 18.28
CA VAL A 15 -6.68 4.01 18.55
C VAL A 15 -6.72 5.13 17.49
N SER A 16 -5.56 5.67 17.12
CA SER A 16 -5.44 6.69 16.07
C SER A 16 -5.89 6.16 14.71
N ALA A 17 -5.46 4.95 14.34
CA ALA A 17 -5.85 4.30 13.09
C ALA A 17 -7.36 4.04 13.03
N PHE A 18 -7.95 3.56 14.13
CA PHE A 18 -9.39 3.32 14.27
C PHE A 18 -10.21 4.61 14.21
N LYS A 19 -9.74 5.70 14.83
CA LYS A 19 -10.39 7.01 14.72
C LYS A 19 -10.37 7.54 13.28
N LYS A 20 -9.25 7.37 12.57
CA LYS A 20 -9.09 7.82 11.17
C LYS A 20 -9.93 6.99 10.20
N GLN A 21 -10.00 5.67 10.41
CA GLN A 21 -10.75 4.76 9.55
C GLN A 21 -11.46 3.67 10.37
N PRO A 22 -12.66 3.94 10.90
CA PRO A 22 -13.40 2.98 11.74
C PRO A 22 -13.69 1.65 11.03
N GLN A 23 -13.85 1.66 9.71
CA GLN A 23 -14.14 0.47 8.91
C GLN A 23 -13.07 -0.62 9.00
N ILE A 24 -11.83 -0.29 9.40
CA ILE A 24 -10.78 -1.31 9.51
C ILE A 24 -11.05 -2.30 10.65
N MET A 25 -11.92 -1.95 11.61
CA MET A 25 -12.34 -2.87 12.67
C MET A 25 -13.15 -4.06 12.14
N ALA A 26 -13.78 -3.92 10.96
CA ALA A 26 -14.59 -4.96 10.34
C ALA A 26 -13.78 -5.87 9.40
N ILE A 27 -12.47 -5.63 9.24
CA ILE A 27 -11.62 -6.42 8.35
C ILE A 27 -11.27 -7.75 9.03
N SER A 28 -11.24 -8.84 8.27
CA SER A 28 -10.83 -10.14 8.77
C SER A 28 -9.37 -10.13 9.26
N LYS A 29 -9.10 -10.89 10.32
CA LYS A 29 -7.73 -11.06 10.85
C LYS A 29 -6.76 -11.53 9.76
N ASP A 30 -7.17 -12.50 8.92
CA ASP A 30 -6.39 -13.01 7.79
C ASP A 30 -5.96 -11.89 6.83
N LYS A 31 -6.90 -11.02 6.42
CA LYS A 31 -6.59 -9.90 5.53
C LYS A 31 -5.62 -8.92 6.19
N ILE A 32 -5.79 -8.62 7.48
CA ILE A 32 -4.88 -7.75 8.22
C ILE A 32 -3.49 -8.38 8.26
N THR A 33 -3.36 -9.64 8.65
CA THR A 33 -2.07 -10.36 8.74
C THR A 33 -1.33 -10.32 7.41
N ARG A 34 -1.96 -10.76 6.31
CA ARG A 34 -1.35 -10.73 4.98
C ARG A 34 -0.94 -9.32 4.57
N MET A 35 -1.73 -8.33 4.96
CA MET A 35 -1.43 -6.95 4.61
C MET A 35 -0.22 -6.41 5.40
N MET A 36 -0.17 -6.67 6.70
CA MET A 36 0.96 -6.28 7.54
C MET A 36 2.25 -7.00 7.11
N ASP A 37 2.17 -8.29 6.78
CA ASP A 37 3.31 -9.08 6.29
C ASP A 37 3.90 -8.49 5.00
N PHE A 38 3.05 -8.10 4.04
CA PHE A 38 3.51 -7.44 2.82
C PHE A 38 4.22 -6.10 3.13
N PHE A 39 3.63 -5.26 3.98
CA PHE A 39 4.23 -3.97 4.30
C PHE A 39 5.53 -4.10 5.11
N LEU A 40 5.64 -5.13 5.94
CA LEU A 40 6.82 -5.43 6.74
C LEU A 40 7.97 -5.99 5.89
N ASN A 41 7.67 -6.97 5.02
CA ASN A 41 8.69 -7.76 4.34
C ASN A 41 8.98 -7.28 2.91
N GLU A 42 7.98 -6.80 2.19
CA GLU A 42 8.09 -6.52 0.75
C GLU A 42 8.12 -5.03 0.42
N SER A 43 7.54 -4.19 1.29
CA SER A 43 7.49 -2.75 1.09
C SER A 43 8.71 -2.04 1.67
N ARG A 44 9.14 -0.95 1.02
CA ARG A 44 10.20 -0.07 1.55
C ARG A 44 9.75 0.86 2.68
N TRP A 45 8.48 0.81 3.05
CA TRP A 45 7.86 1.84 3.88
C TRP A 45 7.48 1.38 5.27
N GLY A 46 7.48 0.06 5.48
CA GLY A 46 7.22 -0.56 6.75
C GLY A 46 5.81 -0.30 7.26
N LEU A 47 5.60 -0.71 8.51
CA LEU A 47 4.29 -0.72 9.16
C LEU A 47 3.80 0.67 9.59
N SER A 48 4.71 1.64 9.75
CA SER A 48 4.36 3.02 10.10
C SER A 48 3.59 3.73 8.98
N PHE A 49 3.75 3.29 7.73
CA PHE A 49 2.93 3.75 6.62
C PHE A 49 1.46 3.34 6.80
N VAL A 50 1.22 2.12 7.27
CA VAL A 50 -0.13 1.58 7.46
C VAL A 50 -0.82 2.26 8.65
N SER A 51 -0.11 2.59 9.73
CA SER A 51 -0.71 3.34 10.86
C SER A 51 -1.02 4.79 10.49
N ARG A 52 -0.19 5.38 9.60
CA ARG A 52 -0.44 6.72 9.04
C ARG A 52 -1.65 6.73 8.11
N TYR A 53 -1.81 5.69 7.29
CA TYR A 53 -2.85 5.55 6.27
C TYR A 53 -3.65 4.24 6.44
N PRO A 54 -4.50 4.14 7.48
CA PRO A 54 -5.22 2.89 7.79
C PRO A 54 -6.25 2.49 6.74
N ASN A 55 -6.78 3.44 5.97
CA ASN A 55 -7.60 3.22 4.77
C ASN A 55 -6.94 2.27 3.76
N MET A 56 -5.62 2.11 3.81
CA MET A 56 -4.92 1.15 2.97
C MET A 56 -5.38 -0.29 3.17
N LEU A 57 -5.81 -0.65 4.37
CA LEU A 57 -6.31 -1.99 4.69
C LEU A 57 -7.65 -2.31 3.98
N LEU A 58 -8.35 -1.29 3.45
CA LEU A 58 -9.63 -1.48 2.75
C LEU A 58 -9.44 -1.99 1.32
N PHE A 59 -8.31 -1.72 0.68
CA PHE A 59 -8.04 -2.18 -0.68
C PHE A 59 -7.82 -3.70 -0.76
N SER A 60 -7.91 -4.24 -1.97
CA SER A 60 -7.51 -5.62 -2.24
C SER A 60 -5.99 -5.70 -2.28
N LEU A 61 -5.42 -6.59 -1.47
CA LEU A 61 -3.98 -6.87 -1.51
C LEU A 61 -3.55 -7.31 -2.92
N GLU A 62 -4.17 -8.38 -3.43
CA GLU A 62 -3.79 -9.02 -4.69
C GLU A 62 -4.20 -8.22 -5.93
N LYS A 63 -5.34 -7.52 -5.89
CA LYS A 63 -5.85 -6.80 -7.08
C LYS A 63 -5.38 -5.35 -7.14
N THR A 64 -4.91 -4.76 -6.03
CA THR A 64 -4.63 -3.33 -5.97
C THR A 64 -3.26 -3.03 -5.39
N ILE A 65 -2.96 -3.52 -4.18
CA ILE A 65 -1.72 -3.15 -3.49
C ILE A 65 -0.49 -3.71 -4.20
N ILE A 66 -0.42 -5.04 -4.36
CA ILE A 66 0.72 -5.71 -4.98
C ILE A 66 0.94 -5.23 -6.43
N PRO A 67 -0.07 -5.23 -7.34
CA PRO A 67 0.17 -4.83 -8.72
C PRO A 67 0.69 -3.40 -8.84
N ARG A 68 0.10 -2.47 -8.08
CA ARG A 68 0.48 -1.05 -8.16
C ARG A 68 1.81 -0.76 -7.49
N TYR A 69 2.10 -1.44 -6.39
CA TYR A 69 3.41 -1.38 -5.75
C TYR A 69 4.49 -1.90 -6.69
N SER A 70 4.30 -3.07 -7.30
CA SER A 70 5.25 -3.71 -8.20
C SER A 70 5.58 -2.84 -9.41
N VAL A 71 4.56 -2.33 -10.10
CA VAL A 71 4.76 -1.39 -11.23
C VAL A 71 5.55 -0.16 -10.76
N THR A 72 5.14 0.47 -9.66
CA THR A 72 5.83 1.67 -9.15
C THR A 72 7.29 1.36 -8.81
N ARG A 73 7.55 0.22 -8.16
CA ARG A 73 8.89 -0.21 -7.78
C ARG A 73 9.79 -0.44 -9.01
N VAL A 74 9.26 -1.10 -10.05
CA VAL A 74 10.00 -1.31 -11.32
C VAL A 74 10.33 0.03 -11.98
N LEU A 75 9.36 0.93 -12.08
CA LEU A 75 9.61 2.25 -12.71
C LEU A 75 10.61 3.08 -11.89
N MET A 76 10.57 3.00 -10.56
CA MET A 76 11.56 3.65 -9.69
C MET A 76 12.96 3.06 -9.90
N SER A 77 13.10 1.73 -10.01
CA SER A 77 14.41 1.09 -10.21
C SER A 77 15.04 1.42 -11.56
N HIS A 78 14.23 1.77 -12.56
CA HIS A 78 14.69 2.23 -13.87
C HIS A 78 14.85 3.76 -13.97
N GLY A 79 14.68 4.50 -12.86
CA GLY A 79 14.79 5.96 -12.84
C GLY A 79 13.71 6.70 -13.65
N LEU A 80 12.61 6.01 -13.99
CA LEU A 80 11.53 6.56 -14.82
C LEU A 80 10.56 7.46 -14.04
N LEU A 81 10.59 7.39 -12.70
CA LEU A 81 9.79 8.22 -11.81
C LEU A 81 10.66 9.31 -11.15
N LYS A 82 10.20 10.56 -11.20
CA LYS A 82 10.84 11.70 -10.52
C LYS A 82 10.51 11.70 -9.02
N ARG A 83 11.53 11.61 -8.15
CA ARG A 83 11.47 11.67 -6.67
C ARG A 83 10.39 10.77 -6.05
N ASP A 84 10.35 10.70 -4.71
CA ASP A 84 9.51 9.76 -3.95
C ASP A 84 8.04 9.83 -4.38
N VAL A 85 7.61 8.81 -5.11
CA VAL A 85 6.21 8.68 -5.51
C VAL A 85 5.38 8.46 -4.26
N ASN A 86 4.38 9.33 -4.08
CA ASN A 86 3.38 9.14 -3.05
C ASN A 86 2.49 7.95 -3.43
N LEU A 87 2.87 6.77 -2.96
CA LEU A 87 2.19 5.51 -3.26
C LEU A 87 0.84 5.44 -2.52
N HIS A 88 0.58 6.23 -1.46
CA HIS A 88 -0.80 6.43 -0.98
C HIS A 88 -1.67 7.01 -2.10
N THR A 89 -1.19 8.01 -2.84
CA THR A 89 -1.88 8.53 -4.03
C THR A 89 -1.98 7.49 -5.15
N VAL A 90 -0.94 6.65 -5.34
CA VAL A 90 -0.97 5.58 -6.35
C VAL A 90 -2.06 4.56 -6.04
N PHE A 91 -2.20 4.13 -4.78
CA PHE A 91 -3.20 3.14 -4.40
C PHE A 91 -4.63 3.69 -4.47
N HIS A 92 -4.83 4.99 -4.22
CA HIS A 92 -6.13 5.66 -4.31
C HIS A 92 -6.53 6.05 -5.73
N MET A 93 -5.62 5.92 -6.70
CA MET A 93 -5.91 6.29 -8.08
C MET A 93 -7.02 5.39 -8.66
N LYS A 94 -7.88 5.95 -9.50
CA LYS A 94 -8.77 5.11 -10.33
C LYS A 94 -7.93 4.20 -11.24
N GLU A 95 -8.44 3.03 -11.56
CA GLU A 95 -7.70 2.02 -12.32
C GLU A 95 -7.23 2.55 -13.68
N GLU A 96 -8.13 3.21 -14.42
CA GLU A 96 -7.86 3.75 -15.75
C GLU A 96 -6.71 4.77 -15.68
N LYS A 97 -6.78 5.68 -14.70
CA LYS A 97 -5.75 6.69 -14.48
C LYS A 97 -4.41 6.08 -14.04
N PHE A 98 -4.45 4.99 -13.28
CA PHE A 98 -3.24 4.26 -12.90
C PHE A 98 -2.59 3.63 -14.13
N LEU A 99 -3.36 2.95 -14.97
CA LEU A 99 -2.89 2.32 -16.20
C LEU A 99 -2.28 3.35 -17.15
N GLU A 100 -2.97 4.45 -17.43
CA GLU A 100 -2.47 5.52 -18.27
C GLU A 100 -1.14 6.08 -17.76
N LYS A 101 -1.06 6.41 -16.47
CA LYS A 101 0.07 7.15 -15.89
C LYS A 101 1.29 6.28 -15.61
N TYR A 102 1.11 5.02 -15.24
CA TYR A 102 2.19 4.16 -14.76
C TYR A 102 2.41 2.91 -15.62
N VAL A 103 1.45 2.47 -16.43
CA VAL A 103 1.62 1.27 -17.27
C VAL A 103 1.82 1.67 -18.73
N ILE A 104 0.78 2.21 -19.37
CA ILE A 104 0.75 2.55 -20.79
C ILE A 104 1.85 3.55 -21.14
N LYS A 105 2.00 4.62 -20.33
CA LYS A 105 3.03 5.65 -20.54
C LYS A 105 4.46 5.09 -20.63
N TYR A 106 4.76 3.98 -19.96
CA TYR A 106 6.10 3.41 -19.91
C TYR A 106 6.21 2.07 -20.65
N GLN A 107 5.13 1.57 -21.24
CA GLN A 107 5.07 0.26 -21.88
C GLN A 107 6.18 0.08 -22.94
N GLU A 108 6.36 1.06 -23.83
CA GLU A 108 7.39 1.01 -24.88
C GLU A 108 8.83 0.97 -24.34
N LYS A 109 9.06 1.35 -23.07
CA LYS A 109 10.39 1.28 -22.45
C LYS A 109 10.78 -0.15 -22.03
N PHE A 110 9.81 -1.07 -21.95
CA PHE A 110 10.02 -2.46 -21.52
C PHE A 110 9.79 -3.50 -22.63
N LEU A 111 9.43 -3.06 -23.85
CA LEU A 111 9.17 -3.94 -25.01
C LEU A 111 10.38 -4.08 -25.96
N LYS A 112 11.61 -3.95 -25.45
CA LYS A 112 12.85 -4.11 -26.23
C LYS A 112 13.60 -5.37 -25.83
#